data_AF-A0A1G6JTG6-F1
#
_entry.id   AF-A0A1G6JTG6-F1
#
_cell.length_a   1.000
_cell.length_b   1.000
_cell.length_c   1.000
_cell.angle_alpha   90.00
_cell.angle_beta   90.00
_cell.angle_gamma   90.00
#
_symmetry.space_group_name_H-M   'P 1'
#
loop_
_entity.id
_entity.type
_entity.pdbx_description
1 polymer ?
#
loop_
_entity_poly.entity_id
_entity_poly.type
_entity_poly.pdbx_seq_one_letter_code
_entity_poly.pdbx_strand_id
1 'polypeptide(L)' 'MQTRQAGLEGTGEIPLRDLVKESLRMRPSRIVVGEVRAEECLDLLLALNSGLPGRCTIHANSA' A
#
# COMPACT_ATOMS: atom_id res chain seq x y z
N MET A 1 6.87 -7.69 8.01
CA MET A 1 7.00 -6.64 9.05
C MET A 1 7.17 -5.27 8.38
N GLN A 2 6.08 -4.65 7.94
CA GLN A 2 6.07 -3.23 7.52
C GLN A 2 4.83 -2.50 8.07
N THR A 3 3.72 -3.21 8.26
CA THR A 3 2.54 -2.75 9.00
C THR A 3 2.70 -2.97 10.50
N ARG A 4 1.91 -2.22 11.29
CA ARG A 4 1.82 -2.40 12.74
C ARG A 4 0.46 -3.02 13.04
N GLN A 5 0.44 -4.20 13.68
CA GLN A 5 -0.79 -4.80 14.18
C GLN A 5 -1.31 -4.00 15.38
N ALA A 6 -2.60 -4.11 15.67
CA ALA A 6 -3.17 -3.57 16.89
C ALA A 6 -2.45 -4.16 18.13
N GLY A 7 -2.24 -3.31 19.15
CA GLY A 7 -1.78 -3.73 20.46
C GLY A 7 -2.84 -4.54 21.23
N LEU A 8 -2.52 -4.95 22.45
CA LEU A 8 -3.45 -5.72 23.31
C LEU A 8 -4.74 -4.95 23.61
N GLU A 9 -4.66 -3.63 23.63
CA GLU A 9 -5.78 -2.71 23.83
C GLU A 9 -6.64 -2.52 22.57
N GLY A 10 -6.31 -3.20 21.46
CA GLY A 10 -6.99 -3.06 20.17
C GLY A 10 -6.70 -1.75 19.45
N THR A 11 -5.67 -1.01 19.86
CA THR A 11 -5.32 0.31 19.32
C THR A 11 -3.97 0.30 18.62
N GLY A 12 -3.71 1.37 17.86
CA GLY A 12 -2.41 1.57 17.23
C GLY A 12 -2.19 0.70 16.00
N GLU A 13 -3.21 0.08 15.42
CA GLU A 13 -3.03 -0.55 14.10
C GLU A 13 -2.58 0.50 13.07
N ILE A 14 -1.65 0.11 12.20
CA ILE A 14 -1.27 0.85 11.01
C ILE A 14 -1.38 -0.12 9.84
N PRO A 15 -2.52 -0.12 9.12
CA PRO A 15 -2.70 -0.97 7.95
C PRO A 15 -1.82 -0.49 6.79
N LEU A 16 -1.62 -1.38 5.81
CA LEU A 16 -0.81 -1.08 4.63
C LEU A 16 -1.36 0.10 3.83
N ARG A 17 -2.69 0.23 3.79
CA ARG A 17 -3.37 1.33 3.11
C ARG A 17 -2.93 2.70 3.62
N ASP A 18 -2.75 2.86 4.92
CA ASP A 18 -2.32 4.13 5.52
C ASP A 18 -0.87 4.45 5.11
N LEU A 19 0.00 3.45 5.11
CA LEU A 19 1.37 3.60 4.64
C LEU A 19 1.44 4.00 3.15
N VAL A 20 0.58 3.42 2.31
CA VAL A 20 0.49 3.79 0.89
C VAL A 20 0.07 5.25 0.75
N LYS A 21 -1.01 5.67 1.42
CA LYS A 21 -1.50 7.05 1.37
C LYS A 21 -0.46 8.06 1.86
N GLU A 22 0.21 7.78 2.97
CA GLU A 22 1.25 8.66 3.50
C GLU A 22 2.48 8.73 2.59
N SER A 23 2.87 7.60 1.99
CA SER A 23 3.97 7.58 1.00
C SER A 23 3.68 8.49 -0.19
N LEU A 24 2.43 8.61 -0.64
CA LEU A 24 2.06 9.52 -1.74
C LEU A 24 2.22 11.00 -1.38
N ARG A 25 2.14 11.37 -0.09
CA ARG A 25 2.38 12.73 0.39
C ARG A 25 3.86 13.10 0.45
N MET A 26 4.76 12.12 0.34
CA MET A 26 6.21 12.31 0.41
C MET A 26 6.85 12.67 -0.94
N ARG A 27 6.04 13.00 -1.95
CA ARG A 27 6.47 13.28 -3.34
C ARG A 27 7.42 12.20 -3.89
N PRO A 28 7.01 10.91 -3.84
CA PRO A 28 7.86 9.83 -4.31
C PRO A 28 8.06 9.93 -5.83
N SER A 29 9.22 9.52 -6.32
CA SER A 29 9.46 9.34 -7.77
C SER A 29 8.94 7.99 -8.28
N ARG A 30 8.72 7.03 -7.37
CA ARG A 30 8.13 5.70 -7.62
C ARG A 30 7.55 5.16 -6.33
N ILE A 31 6.47 4.38 -6.42
CA ILE A 31 5.93 3.59 -5.31
C ILE A 31 6.23 2.10 -5.49
N VAL A 32 6.65 1.42 -4.42
CA VAL A 32 6.83 -0.04 -4.42
C VAL A 32 6.05 -0.60 -3.24
N VAL A 33 5.06 -1.44 -3.53
CA VAL A 33 4.28 -2.15 -2.51
C VAL A 33 4.70 -3.61 -2.54
N GLY A 34 5.13 -4.16 -1.41
CA GLY A 34 5.62 -5.54 -1.36
C GLY A 34 4.60 -6.52 -1.93
N GLU A 35 3.38 -6.49 -1.40
CA GLU A 35 2.28 -7.32 -1.85
C GLU A 35 0.94 -6.57 -1.63
N VAL A 36 0.04 -6.64 -2.62
CA VAL A 36 -1.32 -6.10 -2.53
C VAL A 36 -2.31 -7.23 -2.35
N ARG A 37 -3.10 -7.18 -1.28
CA ARG A 37 -4.08 -8.19 -0.87
C ARG A 37 -5.49 -7.63 -0.64
N ALA A 38 -5.61 -6.35 -0.30
CA ALA A 38 -6.89 -5.77 0.11
C ALA A 38 -7.05 -4.31 -0.36
N GLU A 39 -7.54 -3.45 0.52
CA GLU A 39 -8.01 -2.09 0.24
C GLU A 39 -6.92 -1.13 -0.29
N GLU A 40 -5.65 -1.40 -0.01
CA GLU A 40 -4.50 -0.65 -0.54
C GLU A 40 -4.40 -0.69 -2.07
N CYS A 41 -5.08 -1.67 -2.70
CA CYS A 41 -5.14 -1.81 -4.16
C CYS A 41 -5.69 -0.55 -4.84
N LEU A 42 -6.75 0.06 -4.27
CA LEU A 42 -7.37 1.24 -4.86
C LEU A 42 -6.44 2.44 -4.82
N ASP A 43 -5.80 2.69 -3.68
CA ASP A 43 -4.88 3.81 -3.52
C ASP A 43 -3.65 3.66 -4.43
N LEU A 44 -3.13 2.43 -4.59
CA LEU A 44 -2.06 2.14 -5.54
C LEU A 44 -2.50 2.37 -7.00
N LEU A 45 -3.67 1.86 -7.40
CA LEU A 45 -4.19 2.01 -8.76
C LEU A 45 -4.41 3.49 -9.12
N LEU A 46 -4.95 4.28 -8.19
CA LEU A 46 -5.12 5.72 -8.38
C LEU A 46 -3.79 6.44 -8.55
N ALA A 47 -2.77 6.08 -7.76
CA ALA A 47 -1.43 6.63 -7.91
C ALA A 47 -0.83 6.31 -9.28
N LEU A 48 -0.93 5.06 -9.74
CA LEU A 48 -0.49 4.64 -11.08
C LEU A 48 -1.22 5.42 -12.18
N ASN A 49 -2.53 5.59 -12.05
CA ASN A 49 -3.35 6.33 -13.01
C ASN A 49 -2.98 7.83 -13.09
N SER A 50 -2.48 8.41 -11.99
CA SER A 50 -1.96 9.79 -11.97
C SER A 50 -0.56 9.96 -12.57
N GLY A 51 0.04 8.87 -13.07
CA GLY A 51 1.36 8.89 -13.71
C GLY A 51 2.53 8.64 -12.76
N LEU A 52 2.30 8.25 -11.50
CA LEU A 52 3.37 7.79 -10.61
C LEU A 52 3.78 6.37 -11.01
N PRO A 53 5.04 6.12 -11.41
CA PRO A 53 5.49 4.75 -11.68
C PRO A 53 5.39 3.90 -10.42
N GLY A 54 4.91 2.66 -10.55
CA GLY A 54 4.82 1.75 -9.40
C GLY A 54 5.09 0.30 -9.74
N ARG A 55 5.32 -0.51 -8.69
CA ARG A 55 5.46 -1.97 -8.75
C ARG A 55 4.82 -2.61 -7.53
N CYS A 56 4.19 -3.77 -7.71
CA CYS A 56 3.74 -4.60 -6.62
C CYS A 56 3.77 -6.08 -7.00
N THR A 57 3.71 -6.95 -5.99
CA THR A 57 3.33 -8.36 -6.20
C THR A 57 1.86 -8.54 -5.87
N ILE A 58 1.22 -9.49 -6.55
CA ILE A 58 -0.17 -9.91 -6.30
C ILE A 58 -0.24 -11.43 -6.34
N HIS A 59 -1.14 -12.02 -5.58
CA HIS A 59 -1.53 -13.41 -5.79
C HIS A 59 -2.58 -13.49 -6.90
N ALA A 60 -2.23 -14.17 -7.99
CA ALA A 60 -3.13 -14.46 -9.10
C ALA A 60 -2.81 -15.85 -9.66
N ASN A 61 -3.82 -16.54 -10.19
CA ASN A 61 -3.65 -17.87 -10.81
C ASN A 61 -3.34 -17.78 -12.30
N SER A 62 -3.54 -16.61 -12.90
CA SER A 62 -3.22 -16.28 -14.29
C SER A 62 -2.92 -14.79 -14.40
N ALA A 63 -2.37 -14.38 -15.55
CA ALA A 63 -2.41 -12.98 -15.97
C ALA A 63 -3.85 -12.53 -16.23
#